data_AF-A0A409XTC1-F1
#
_entry.id   AF-A0A409XTC1-F1
#
_cell.length_a   1.000
_cell.length_b   1.000
_cell.length_c   1.000
_cell.angle_alpha   90.00
_cell.angle_beta   90.00
_cell.angle_gamma   90.00
#
_symmetry.space_group_name_H-M   'P 1'
#
loop_
_entity.id
_entity.type
_entity.pdbx_description
1 polymer ?
#
loop_
_entity_poly.entity_id
_entity_poly.type
_entity_poly.pdbx_seq_one_letter_code
_entity_poly.pdbx_strand_id
1 'polypeptide(L)'
;MPLVSQSDPGSENYGIAKAHTTCRNRHDPSLSGTIQHRWMLKKKNIKPEISWSQMRQRFTPGFEDLLEAGVVNDWYDINCPLDLLVFRWIFIPFLQKELDAWADRINNSCKHANHNKILPHGIHVEQAAIDYVQQEFAPPEDPVFLLIHVEQAAIDYVQQEFAPPEDPVFLLVPPKFKNMLEFFMRVWEAQW
;
A
#
# COMPACT_ATOMS: atom_id res chain seq x y z
N MET A 1 3.69 11.53 8.60
CA MET A 1 3.88 10.24 9.29
C MET A 1 3.00 10.20 10.53
N PRO A 2 2.31 9.10 10.89
CA PRO A 2 1.50 9.04 12.10
C PRO A 2 2.34 9.26 13.39
N LEU A 3 1.70 9.69 14.47
CA LEU A 3 2.37 9.86 15.77
C LEU A 3 2.80 8.50 16.36
N VAL A 4 1.90 7.52 16.32
CA VAL A 4 2.12 6.13 16.73
C VAL A 4 1.52 5.22 15.67
N SER A 5 2.25 4.17 15.28
CA SER A 5 1.72 3.13 14.39
C SER A 5 1.10 1.98 15.20
N GLN A 6 0.14 1.29 14.61
CA GLN A 6 -0.55 0.17 15.26
C GLN A 6 -0.65 -0.99 14.28
N SER A 7 -0.42 -2.21 14.75
CA SER A 7 -0.64 -3.42 13.96
C SER A 7 -0.97 -4.61 14.85
N ASP A 8 -1.46 -5.67 14.26
CA ASP A 8 -1.63 -6.96 14.93
C ASP A 8 -0.26 -7.59 15.25
N PRO A 9 -0.20 -8.50 16.25
CA PRO A 9 1.03 -9.13 16.66
C PRO A 9 1.46 -10.13 15.58
N GLY A 10 2.33 -9.69 14.68
CA GLY A 10 2.84 -10.47 13.57
C GLY A 10 4.29 -10.12 13.27
N SER A 11 5.10 -11.12 12.94
CA SER A 11 6.54 -10.91 12.64
C SER A 11 6.77 -10.10 11.36
N GLU A 12 5.83 -10.17 10.42
CA GLU A 12 5.81 -9.38 9.18
C GLU A 12 5.76 -7.86 9.43
N ASN A 13 5.12 -7.44 10.52
CA ASN A 13 4.93 -6.04 10.86
C ASN A 13 6.17 -5.40 11.53
N TYR A 14 7.18 -6.20 11.89
CA TYR A 14 8.39 -5.70 12.54
C TYR A 14 9.17 -4.72 11.68
N GLY A 15 9.22 -4.92 10.36
CA GLY A 15 9.89 -4.00 9.44
C GLY A 15 9.27 -2.61 9.49
N ILE A 16 7.94 -2.55 9.34
CA ILE A 16 7.17 -1.29 9.37
C ILE A 16 7.27 -0.62 10.74
N ALA A 17 7.15 -1.38 11.83
CA ALA A 17 7.26 -0.86 13.19
C ALA A 17 8.65 -0.25 13.47
N LYS A 18 9.72 -0.91 13.01
CA LYS A 18 11.11 -0.41 13.15
C LYS A 18 11.35 0.82 12.28
N ALA A 19 10.89 0.80 11.02
CA ALA A 19 11.00 1.93 10.11
C ALA A 19 10.31 3.18 10.68
N HIS A 20 9.06 3.03 11.14
CA HIS A 20 8.30 4.09 11.79
C HIS A 20 8.99 4.62 13.06
N THR A 21 9.46 3.72 13.92
CA THR A 21 10.16 4.08 15.17
C THR A 21 11.46 4.85 14.87
N THR A 22 12.24 4.39 13.89
CA THR A 22 13.47 5.06 13.48
C THR A 22 13.19 6.47 12.96
N CYS A 23 12.16 6.61 12.14
CA CYS A 23 11.73 7.91 11.62
C CYS A 23 11.28 8.87 12.73
N ARG A 24 10.52 8.39 13.73
CA ARG A 24 10.10 9.18 14.89
C ARG A 24 11.26 9.60 15.78
N ASN A 25 12.18 8.68 16.09
CA ASN A 25 13.35 8.98 16.93
C ASN A 25 14.30 9.97 16.27
N ARG A 26 14.38 9.97 14.93
CA ARG A 26 15.16 10.96 14.18
C ARG A 26 14.49 12.33 14.16
N HIS A 27 13.16 12.36 14.06
CA HIS A 27 12.39 13.60 14.09
C HIS A 27 12.36 14.23 15.50
N ASP A 28 12.28 13.41 16.54
CA ASP A 28 12.28 13.82 17.94
C ASP A 28 13.31 13.01 18.74
N PRO A 29 14.52 13.56 18.94
CA PRO A 29 15.61 12.88 19.67
C PRO A 29 15.26 12.48 21.10
N SER A 30 14.25 13.10 21.73
CA SER A 30 13.82 12.76 23.09
C SER A 30 13.20 11.36 23.17
N LEU A 31 12.76 10.80 22.04
CA LEU A 31 12.16 9.47 21.93
C LEU A 31 13.21 8.36 21.71
N SER A 32 14.50 8.70 21.69
CA SER A 32 15.58 7.71 21.51
C SER A 32 15.48 6.56 22.53
N GLY A 33 15.57 5.33 22.04
CA GLY A 33 15.44 4.11 22.86
C GLY A 33 14.00 3.67 23.15
N THR A 34 12.98 4.42 22.70
CA THR A 34 11.57 4.03 22.82
C THR A 34 11.03 3.41 21.54
N ILE A 35 9.95 2.64 21.64
CA ILE A 35 9.23 2.05 20.51
C ILE A 35 7.99 2.90 20.21
N GLN A 36 7.84 3.34 18.97
CA GLN A 36 6.73 4.19 18.52
C GLN A 36 5.70 3.35 17.74
N HIS A 37 5.37 2.19 18.29
CA HIS A 37 4.44 1.20 17.71
C HIS A 37 3.66 0.49 18.81
N ARG A 38 2.38 0.18 18.57
CA ARG A 38 1.55 -0.60 19.47
C ARG A 38 1.03 -1.87 18.82
N TRP A 39 1.27 -2.98 19.50
CA TRP A 39 0.74 -4.29 19.15
C TRP A 39 -0.69 -4.44 19.68
N MET A 40 -1.63 -4.68 18.78
CA MET A 40 -3.05 -4.75 19.08
C MET A 40 -3.52 -6.21 19.20
N LEU A 41 -3.76 -6.67 20.43
CA LEU A 41 -4.17 -8.06 20.72
C LEU A 41 -5.63 -8.41 20.35
N LYS A 42 -6.49 -7.42 20.10
CA LYS A 42 -7.91 -7.62 19.76
C LYS A 42 -8.23 -7.05 18.37
N LYS A 43 -9.06 -7.77 17.60
CA LYS A 43 -9.53 -7.42 16.25
C LYS A 43 -10.23 -6.05 16.23
N LYS A 44 -9.43 -4.99 16.06
CA LYS A 44 -9.90 -3.62 15.80
C LYS A 44 -9.56 -3.16 14.38
N ASN A 45 -8.97 -4.02 13.55
CA ASN A 45 -8.51 -3.70 12.20
C ASN A 45 -9.65 -3.64 11.16
N ILE A 46 -10.85 -3.27 11.59
CA ILE A 46 -12.09 -3.30 10.81
C ILE A 46 -11.98 -2.39 9.58
N LYS A 47 -11.30 -1.24 9.67
CA LYS A 47 -11.20 -0.28 8.57
C LYS A 47 -10.33 -0.79 7.41
N PRO A 48 -9.07 -1.21 7.62
CA PRO A 48 -8.29 -1.85 6.57
C PRO A 48 -9.01 -3.09 6.01
N GLU A 49 -9.53 -3.98 6.87
CA GLU A 49 -10.25 -5.18 6.43
C GLU A 49 -11.46 -4.86 5.54
N ILE A 50 -12.24 -3.81 5.86
CA ILE A 50 -13.33 -3.35 5.00
C ILE A 50 -12.78 -2.86 3.66
N SER A 51 -11.71 -2.07 3.64
CA SER A 51 -11.09 -1.59 2.39
C SER A 51 -10.58 -2.75 1.53
N TRP A 52 -9.89 -3.72 2.14
CA TRP A 52 -9.44 -4.95 1.48
C TRP A 52 -10.62 -5.76 0.92
N SER A 53 -11.71 -5.89 1.68
CA SER A 53 -12.93 -6.55 1.22
C SER A 53 -13.55 -5.84 0.02
N GLN A 54 -13.62 -4.51 0.03
CA GLN A 54 -14.12 -3.72 -1.11
C GLN A 54 -13.23 -3.88 -2.35
N MET A 55 -11.91 -3.86 -2.18
CA MET A 55 -10.96 -4.10 -3.27
C MET A 55 -11.19 -5.51 -3.85
N ARG A 56 -11.25 -6.54 -3.01
CA ARG A 56 -11.45 -7.93 -3.43
C ARG A 56 -12.77 -8.14 -4.17
N GLN A 57 -13.83 -7.45 -3.79
CA GLN A 57 -15.14 -7.61 -4.41
C GLN A 57 -15.32 -6.79 -5.70
N ARG A 58 -14.66 -5.64 -5.81
CA ARG A 58 -14.93 -4.67 -6.89
C ARG A 58 -13.81 -4.51 -7.92
N PHE A 59 -12.57 -4.76 -7.51
CA PHE A 59 -11.40 -4.60 -8.36
C PHE A 59 -10.91 -5.96 -8.87
N THR A 60 -10.70 -6.90 -7.96
CA THR A 60 -10.03 -8.17 -8.26
C THR A 60 -10.73 -9.09 -9.27
N PRO A 61 -12.07 -9.27 -9.26
CA PRO A 61 -12.71 -10.28 -10.11
C PRO A 61 -12.48 -10.04 -11.61
N GLY A 62 -12.51 -8.78 -12.07
CA GLY A 62 -12.32 -8.48 -13.49
C GLY A 62 -10.93 -8.86 -14.03
N PHE A 63 -9.90 -8.86 -13.18
CA PHE A 63 -8.57 -9.32 -13.56
C PHE A 63 -8.46 -10.84 -13.46
N GLU A 64 -9.01 -11.45 -12.40
CA GLU A 64 -9.00 -12.91 -12.24
C GLU A 64 -9.75 -13.60 -13.38
N ASP A 65 -10.92 -13.08 -13.77
CA ASP A 65 -11.71 -13.60 -14.89
C ASP A 65 -10.93 -13.52 -16.21
N LEU A 66 -10.19 -12.43 -16.44
CA LEU A 66 -9.37 -12.25 -17.63
C LEU A 66 -8.16 -13.21 -17.64
N LEU A 67 -7.52 -13.40 -16.49
CA LEU A 67 -6.41 -14.33 -16.35
C LEU A 67 -6.87 -15.78 -16.53
N GLU A 68 -8.00 -16.15 -15.94
CA GLU A 68 -8.62 -17.46 -16.08
C GLU A 68 -9.02 -17.71 -17.53
N ALA A 69 -9.64 -16.73 -18.21
CA ALA A 69 -9.93 -16.83 -19.63
C ALA A 69 -8.66 -17.06 -20.46
N GLY A 70 -7.55 -16.40 -20.12
CA GLY A 70 -6.27 -16.63 -20.80
C GLY A 70 -5.73 -18.05 -20.61
N VAL A 71 -5.90 -18.65 -19.44
CA VAL A 71 -5.52 -20.05 -19.20
C VAL A 71 -6.46 -21.00 -19.96
N VAL A 72 -7.77 -20.78 -19.89
CA VAL A 72 -8.78 -21.64 -20.55
C VAL A 72 -8.65 -21.63 -22.07
N ASN A 73 -8.22 -20.51 -22.65
CA ASN A 73 -8.00 -20.36 -24.09
C ASN A 73 -6.54 -20.64 -24.52
N ASP A 74 -5.70 -21.17 -23.64
CA ASP A 74 -4.29 -21.49 -23.91
C ASP A 74 -3.46 -20.29 -24.46
N TRP A 75 -3.74 -19.08 -23.99
CA TRP A 75 -2.96 -17.87 -24.38
C TRP A 75 -1.56 -17.85 -23.77
N TYR A 76 -1.38 -18.50 -22.63
CA TYR A 76 -0.10 -18.67 -21.94
C TYR A 76 -0.12 -19.94 -21.08
N ASP A 77 1.04 -20.56 -20.88
CA ASP A 77 1.20 -21.74 -20.02
C ASP A 77 1.85 -21.36 -18.67
N ILE A 78 1.11 -21.57 -17.58
CA ILE A 78 1.56 -21.31 -16.21
C ILE A 78 2.75 -22.19 -15.79
N ASN A 79 2.98 -23.31 -16.48
CA ASN A 79 4.11 -24.21 -16.21
C ASN A 79 5.34 -23.84 -17.04
N CYS A 80 5.18 -22.98 -18.05
CA CYS A 80 6.27 -22.49 -18.87
C CYS A 80 7.03 -21.37 -18.12
N PRO A 81 8.32 -21.55 -17.79
CA PRO A 81 9.09 -20.52 -17.08
C PRO A 81 9.23 -19.21 -17.88
N LEU A 82 9.19 -19.29 -19.21
CA LEU A 82 9.26 -18.12 -20.07
C LEU A 82 7.99 -17.26 -19.92
N ASP A 83 6.82 -17.88 -20.01
CA ASP A 83 5.53 -17.21 -19.90
C ASP A 83 5.36 -16.58 -18.52
N LEU A 84 5.81 -17.26 -17.46
CA LEU A 84 5.84 -16.70 -16.10
C LEU A 84 6.71 -15.44 -16.00
N LEU A 85 7.89 -15.44 -16.62
CA LEU A 85 8.78 -14.28 -16.59
C LEU A 85 8.23 -13.11 -17.40
N VAL A 86 7.67 -13.39 -18.59
CA VAL A 86 6.99 -12.38 -19.41
C VAL A 86 5.81 -11.80 -18.64
N PHE A 87 5.00 -12.66 -18.01
CA PHE A 87 3.87 -12.26 -17.18
C PHE A 87 4.30 -11.32 -16.05
N ARG A 88 5.35 -11.67 -15.29
CA ARG A 88 5.88 -10.80 -14.21
C ARG A 88 6.36 -9.46 -14.73
N TRP A 89 6.99 -9.43 -15.92
CA TRP A 89 7.53 -8.20 -16.49
C TRP A 89 6.44 -7.26 -17.02
N ILE A 90 5.37 -7.80 -17.64
CA ILE A 90 4.29 -6.99 -18.23
C ILE A 90 3.18 -6.72 -17.22
N PHE A 91 2.66 -7.78 -16.60
CA PHE A 91 1.40 -7.73 -15.88
C PHE A 91 1.55 -7.10 -14.50
N ILE A 92 2.66 -7.31 -13.79
CA ILE A 92 2.84 -6.72 -12.45
C ILE A 92 2.90 -5.19 -12.52
N PRO A 93 3.70 -4.54 -13.39
CA PRO A 93 3.68 -3.09 -13.51
C PRO A 93 2.32 -2.54 -13.98
N PHE A 94 1.66 -3.25 -14.89
CA PHE A 94 0.31 -2.90 -15.33
C PHE A 94 -0.69 -2.95 -14.17
N LEU A 95 -0.71 -4.04 -13.41
CA LEU A 95 -1.60 -4.21 -12.26
C LEU A 95 -1.31 -3.18 -11.16
N GLN A 96 -0.03 -2.85 -10.92
CA GLN A 96 0.35 -1.79 -10.00
C GLN A 96 -0.26 -0.44 -10.41
N LYS A 97 -0.17 -0.08 -11.69
CA LYS A 97 -0.76 1.15 -12.22
C LYS A 97 -2.29 1.19 -12.05
N GLU A 98 -2.97 0.06 -12.28
CA GLU A 98 -4.41 -0.06 -12.07
C GLU A 98 -4.80 0.04 -10.59
N LEU A 99 -3.98 -0.53 -9.69
CA LEU A 99 -4.15 -0.40 -8.24
C LEU A 99 -3.97 1.04 -7.77
N ASP A 100 -2.96 1.75 -8.29
CA ASP A 100 -2.72 3.15 -7.98
C ASP A 100 -3.91 4.01 -8.44
N ALA A 101 -4.39 3.79 -9.66
CA ALA A 101 -5.59 4.47 -10.18
C ALA A 101 -6.85 4.15 -9.36
N TRP A 102 -6.99 2.90 -8.88
CA TRP A 102 -8.08 2.52 -7.98
C TRP A 102 -7.97 3.25 -6.64
N ALA A 103 -6.77 3.32 -6.05
CA ALA A 103 -6.51 4.00 -4.79
C ALA A 103 -6.82 5.51 -4.92
N ASP A 104 -6.35 6.15 -5.99
CA ASP A 104 -6.63 7.54 -6.30
C ASP A 104 -8.14 7.78 -6.44
N ARG A 105 -8.85 6.91 -7.15
CA ARG A 105 -10.30 7.02 -7.30
C ARG A 105 -11.01 6.93 -5.95
N ILE A 106 -10.63 5.98 -5.10
CA ILE A 106 -11.28 5.79 -3.79
C ILE A 106 -10.99 6.98 -2.87
N ASN A 107 -9.73 7.41 -2.79
CA ASN A 107 -9.30 8.50 -1.91
C ASN A 107 -9.90 9.84 -2.35
N ASN A 108 -10.02 10.10 -3.65
CA ASN A 108 -10.56 11.36 -4.17
C ASN A 108 -12.08 11.32 -4.43
N SER A 109 -12.75 10.17 -4.22
CA SER A 109 -14.20 10.08 -4.39
C SER A 109 -14.95 10.71 -3.21
N CYS A 110 -15.70 11.78 -3.48
CA CYS A 110 -16.63 12.33 -2.50
C CYS A 110 -17.69 11.29 -2.14
N LYS A 111 -17.78 10.93 -0.85
CA LYS A 111 -18.83 10.02 -0.38
C LYS A 111 -20.19 10.70 -0.53
N HIS A 112 -21.09 10.07 -1.29
CA HIS A 112 -22.44 10.58 -1.47
C HIS A 112 -23.22 10.56 -0.15
N ALA A 113 -23.96 11.62 0.12
CA ALA A 113 -24.81 11.72 1.30
C ALA A 113 -25.92 10.65 1.23
N ASN A 114 -25.96 9.75 2.21
CA ASN A 114 -27.02 8.75 2.31
C ASN A 114 -28.13 9.30 3.23
N HIS A 115 -29.27 9.65 2.65
CA HIS A 115 -30.44 10.21 3.34
C HIS A 115 -31.09 9.25 4.35
N ASN A 116 -30.84 7.94 4.22
CA ASN A 116 -31.31 6.93 5.18
C ASN A 116 -30.32 6.74 6.34
N LYS A 117 -29.17 7.42 6.31
CA LYS A 117 -28.11 7.33 7.33
C LYS A 117 -27.89 8.70 7.96
N ILE A 118 -28.53 8.94 9.10
CA ILE A 118 -28.25 10.11 9.93
C ILE A 118 -26.97 9.81 10.71
N LEU A 119 -25.85 10.38 10.28
CA LEU A 119 -24.63 10.41 11.08
C LEU A 119 -24.81 11.50 12.15
N PRO A 120 -24.57 11.21 13.44
CA PRO A 120 -24.70 12.22 14.49
C PRO A 120 -23.82 13.48 14.25
N HIS A 121 -22.78 13.37 13.41
CA HIS A 121 -21.77 14.40 13.17
C HIS A 121 -21.67 14.89 11.70
N GLY A 122 -22.66 14.61 10.83
CA GLY A 122 -22.70 15.14 9.45
C GLY A 122 -21.75 14.48 8.43
N ILE A 123 -21.61 15.09 7.25
CA ILE A 123 -20.74 14.61 6.15
C ILE A 123 -19.29 14.81 6.59
N HIS A 124 -18.54 13.72 6.71
CA HIS A 124 -17.11 13.74 6.91
C HIS A 124 -16.40 14.29 5.66
N VAL A 125 -16.34 15.62 5.54
CA VAL A 125 -15.20 16.27 4.89
C VAL A 125 -13.97 15.79 5.68
N GLU A 126 -12.89 15.39 5.02
CA GLU A 126 -11.74 14.72 5.68
C GLU A 126 -11.25 15.45 6.95
N GLN A 127 -11.35 16.78 6.98
CA GLN A 127 -11.08 17.59 8.16
C GLN A 127 -12.02 17.28 9.35
N ALA A 128 -13.33 17.17 9.13
CA ALA A 128 -14.29 16.82 10.18
C ALA A 128 -14.17 15.37 10.67
N ALA A 129 -13.66 14.45 9.84
CA ALA A 129 -13.30 13.10 10.31
C ALA A 129 -12.02 13.11 11.17
N ILE A 130 -11.04 13.95 10.82
CA ILE A 130 -9.84 14.17 11.63
C ILE A 130 -10.26 14.79 12.98
N ASP A 131 -11.08 15.84 12.96
CA ASP A 131 -11.54 16.56 14.15
C ASP A 131 -12.45 15.70 15.05
N TYR A 132 -13.36 14.89 14.47
CA TYR A 132 -14.23 13.98 15.22
C TYR A 132 -13.45 12.80 15.83
N VAL A 133 -12.47 12.24 15.11
CA VAL A 133 -11.60 11.18 15.66
C VAL A 133 -10.68 11.74 16.76
N GLN A 134 -10.26 13.01 16.65
CA GLN A 134 -9.55 13.73 17.71
C GLN A 134 -10.44 14.04 18.94
N GLN A 135 -11.75 14.29 18.76
CA GLN A 135 -12.66 14.61 19.88
C GLN A 135 -13.26 13.39 20.58
N GLU A 136 -13.64 12.33 19.86
CA GLU A 136 -14.32 11.17 20.47
C GLU A 136 -13.42 9.97 20.77
N PHE A 137 -12.30 9.81 20.07
CA PHE A 137 -11.46 8.61 20.16
C PHE A 137 -10.03 8.86 20.62
N ALA A 138 -9.63 10.12 20.81
CA ALA A 138 -8.44 10.44 21.57
C ALA A 138 -8.81 10.51 23.06
N PRO A 139 -8.18 9.74 23.95
CA PRO A 139 -8.00 10.20 25.32
C PRO A 139 -7.36 11.60 25.27
N PRO A 140 -7.57 12.48 26.27
CA PRO A 140 -6.87 13.78 26.35
C PRO A 140 -5.34 13.67 26.21
N GLU A 141 -4.80 12.46 26.34
CA GLU A 141 -3.39 12.12 26.44
C GLU A 141 -2.83 11.40 25.18
N ASP A 142 -3.65 11.06 24.17
CA ASP A 142 -3.16 10.19 23.07
C ASP A 142 -3.94 10.28 21.74
N PRO A 143 -3.48 11.11 20.78
CA PRO A 143 -4.19 11.33 19.54
C PRO A 143 -3.83 10.28 18.47
N VAL A 144 -4.81 9.43 18.13
CA VAL A 144 -4.63 8.23 17.29
C VAL A 144 -4.26 8.55 15.82
N PHE A 145 -4.43 9.79 15.34
CA PHE A 145 -4.04 10.13 13.95
C PHE A 145 -3.55 11.59 13.81
N LEU A 146 -2.57 12.02 14.60
CA LEU A 146 -1.78 13.20 14.22
C LEU A 146 -0.74 12.79 13.18
N LEU A 147 -0.87 13.35 11.98
CA LEU A 147 0.16 13.28 10.96
C LEU A 147 1.20 14.36 11.27
N ILE A 148 2.42 13.91 11.51
CA ILE A 148 3.59 14.74 11.73
C ILE A 148 4.26 14.94 10.37
N HIS A 149 4.56 16.20 10.06
CA HIS A 149 5.39 16.54 8.92
C HIS A 149 6.83 16.15 9.23
N VAL A 150 7.39 15.29 8.38
CA VAL A 150 8.75 14.78 8.52
C VAL A 150 9.54 15.29 7.32
N GLU A 151 10.80 15.64 7.56
CA GLU A 151 11.72 16.00 6.49
C GLU A 151 11.95 14.82 5.54
N GLN A 152 11.98 15.09 4.23
CA GLN A 152 12.19 14.08 3.21
C GLN A 152 13.49 13.28 3.44
N ALA A 153 14.56 13.93 3.89
CA ALA A 153 15.83 13.29 4.19
C ALA A 153 15.73 12.16 5.25
N ALA A 154 14.79 12.27 6.20
CA ALA A 154 14.55 11.22 7.18
C ALA A 154 13.81 10.02 6.56
N ILE A 155 12.90 10.29 5.61
CA ILE A 155 12.20 9.26 4.85
C ILE A 155 13.20 8.50 3.97
N ASP A 156 14.05 9.22 3.24
CA ASP A 156 15.07 8.64 2.36
C ASP A 156 16.04 7.76 3.14
N TYR A 157 16.46 8.20 4.33
CA TYR A 157 17.31 7.40 5.24
C TYR A 157 16.63 6.10 5.66
N VAL A 158 15.37 6.17 6.10
CA VAL A 158 14.61 5.00 6.54
C VAL A 158 14.35 4.05 5.37
N GLN A 159 14.09 4.59 4.18
CA GLN A 159 13.95 3.78 2.97
C GLN A 159 15.26 3.07 2.65
N GLN A 160 16.41 3.75 2.69
CA GLN A 160 17.71 3.12 2.42
C GLN A 160 18.04 2.01 3.44
N GLU A 161 17.68 2.20 4.71
CA GLU A 161 17.96 1.23 5.78
C GLU A 161 17.04 0.00 5.73
N PHE A 162 15.74 0.19 5.51
CA PHE A 162 14.74 -0.88 5.65
C PHE A 162 14.21 -1.43 4.32
N ALA A 163 14.36 -0.70 3.23
CA ALA A 163 13.88 -1.05 1.89
C ALA A 163 14.82 -0.52 0.80
N PRO A 164 16.10 -0.94 0.80
CA PRO A 164 17.08 -0.43 -0.14
C PRO A 164 16.64 -0.75 -1.57
N PRO A 165 16.76 0.20 -2.53
CA PRO A 165 16.27 0.02 -3.89
C PRO A 165 16.98 -1.11 -4.65
N GLU A 166 18.16 -1.54 -4.18
CA GLU A 166 18.94 -2.64 -4.75
C GLU A 166 18.55 -4.02 -4.20
N ASP A 167 17.58 -4.10 -3.27
CA ASP A 167 17.15 -5.37 -2.71
C ASP A 167 16.61 -6.30 -3.83
N PRO A 168 17.10 -7.55 -3.93
CA PRO A 168 16.59 -8.52 -4.89
C PRO A 168 15.07 -8.72 -4.85
N VAL A 169 14.40 -8.42 -3.73
CA VAL A 169 12.94 -8.47 -3.61
C VAL A 169 12.23 -7.54 -4.60
N PHE A 170 12.88 -6.46 -5.03
CA PHE A 170 12.35 -5.52 -6.02
C PHE A 170 12.60 -5.95 -7.47
N LEU A 171 13.36 -7.03 -7.71
CA LEU A 171 13.58 -7.57 -9.04
C LEU A 171 12.37 -8.42 -9.48
N LEU A 172 11.55 -7.88 -10.38
CA LEU A 172 10.42 -8.60 -10.98
C LEU A 172 10.86 -9.83 -11.78
N VAL A 173 11.99 -9.71 -12.49
CA VAL A 173 12.59 -10.74 -13.34
C VAL A 173 14.11 -10.66 -13.27
N PRO A 174 14.85 -11.74 -13.61
CA PRO A 174 16.31 -11.70 -13.68
C PRO A 174 16.82 -10.57 -14.59
N PRO A 175 17.87 -9.83 -14.21
CA PRO A 175 18.35 -8.67 -14.99
C PRO A 175 18.68 -8.99 -16.46
N LYS A 176 19.25 -10.18 -16.71
CA LYS A 176 19.54 -10.65 -18.08
C LYS A 176 18.27 -10.76 -18.93
N PHE A 177 17.19 -11.26 -18.33
CA PHE A 177 15.91 -11.42 -19.00
C PHE A 177 15.26 -10.05 -19.30
N LYS A 178 15.30 -9.14 -18.31
CA LYS A 178 14.83 -7.75 -18.49
C LYS A 178 15.54 -7.06 -19.66
N ASN A 179 16.87 -7.10 -19.71
CA ASN A 179 17.64 -6.46 -20.77
C ASN A 179 17.31 -7.04 -22.16
N MET A 180 17.05 -8.34 -22.24
CA MET A 180 16.66 -9.00 -23.49
C MET A 180 15.28 -8.54 -23.97
N LEU A 181 14.30 -8.44 -23.07
CA LEU A 181 12.97 -7.93 -23.40
C LEU A 181 13.00 -6.45 -23.82
N GLU A 182 13.73 -5.61 -23.09
CA GLU A 182 13.88 -4.20 -23.45
C GLU A 182 14.52 -4.01 -24.82
N PHE A 183 15.53 -4.82 -25.14
CA PHE A 183 16.13 -4.82 -26.48
C PHE A 183 15.11 -5.23 -27.55
N PHE A 184 14.37 -6.32 -27.32
CA PHE A 184 13.36 -6.81 -28.25
C PHE A 184 12.26 -5.78 -28.50
N MET A 185 11.72 -5.15 -27.46
CA MET A 185 10.70 -4.12 -27.56
C MET A 185 11.18 -2.90 -28.35
N ARG A 186 12.40 -2.43 -28.12
CA ARG A 186 12.97 -1.30 -28.88
C ARG A 186 13.14 -1.61 -30.37
N VAL A 187 13.55 -2.84 -30.70
CA VAL A 187 13.69 -3.28 -32.10
C VAL A 187 12.32 -3.39 -32.76
N TRP A 188 11.33 -3.92 -32.05
CA TRP A 188 9.95 -4.02 -32.53
C TRP A 188 9.34 -2.65 -32.81
N GLU A 189 9.50 -1.69 -31.91
CA GLU A 189 9.01 -0.31 -32.07
C GLU A 189 9.68 0.43 -33.23
N ALA A 190 10.94 0.13 -33.54
CA ALA A 190 11.66 0.76 -34.66
C ALA A 190 11.27 0.21 -36.04
N GLN A 191 10.49 -0.88 -36.10
CA GLN A 191 10.03 -1.49 -37.35
C GLN A 191 8.65 -0.97 -37.81
N TRP A 192 8.02 -0.10 -37.03
CA TRP A 192 6.71 0.52 -37.29
C TRP A 192 6.73 2.02 -36.98
#